data_AF-A0A847NTJ4-F1
#
_entry.id   AF-A0A847NTJ4-F1
#
_cell.length_a   1.000
_cell.length_b   1.000
_cell.length_c   1.000
_cell.angle_alpha   90.00
_cell.angle_beta   90.00
_cell.angle_gamma   90.00
#
_symmetry.space_group_name_H-M   'P 1'
#
loop_
_entity.id
_entity.type
_entity.pdbx_description
1 polymer ?
#
loop_
_entity_poly.entity_id
_entity_poly.type
_entity_poly.pdbx_seq_one_letter_code
_entity_poly.pdbx_strand_id
1 'polypeptide(L)'
;MDKLNNILQELGISKVKLAKYLGVSRQMVYNYLELPSLNKWPKEKKIALFKLLDIEDGDDDTLDNIKVNTEYLLSVGERLNKGLKVTSQGEYLDLKGLKKEEQQLVGDITYLIKDKLVDNPNHEENYYALLYTYHLLQSLENISEIKYLLAYMSKATGFTKPNDFKFNEEKQFMFEGIIHSAFTLYSSGGASKNKVIESHKRFVQEIEQRNEERLSRTQQLNTVRLQALRELGYTEINTSNAAEVFEKIAEIESRRA
;
A
#
# COMPACT_ATOMS: atom_id res chain seq x y z
N MET A 1 -39.19 -2.20 -9.05
CA MET A 1 -38.07 -2.40 -8.09
C MET A 1 -38.35 -3.45 -7.03
N ASP A 2 -39.59 -3.59 -6.55
CA ASP A 2 -39.95 -4.57 -5.51
C ASP A 2 -39.57 -6.00 -5.89
N LYS A 3 -39.73 -6.36 -7.17
CA LYS A 3 -39.33 -7.69 -7.67
C LYS A 3 -37.82 -7.96 -7.56
N LEU A 4 -36.99 -6.97 -7.86
CA LEU A 4 -35.54 -7.08 -7.68
C LEU A 4 -35.20 -7.25 -6.19
N ASN A 5 -35.90 -6.55 -5.29
CA ASN A 5 -35.72 -6.72 -3.86
C ASN A 5 -36.09 -8.13 -3.39
N ASN A 6 -37.19 -8.69 -3.90
CA ASN A 6 -37.61 -10.07 -3.61
C ASN A 6 -36.59 -11.09 -4.12
N ILE A 7 -36.12 -10.95 -5.36
CA ILE A 7 -35.09 -11.83 -5.94
C ILE A 7 -33.79 -11.78 -5.11
N LEU A 8 -33.32 -10.58 -4.74
CA LEU A 8 -32.13 -10.44 -3.89
C LEU A 8 -32.31 -11.10 -2.51
N GLN A 9 -33.52 -11.04 -1.94
CA GLN A 9 -33.86 -11.66 -0.67
C GLN A 9 -33.90 -13.19 -0.78
N GLU A 10 -34.54 -13.73 -1.81
CA GLU A 10 -34.58 -15.17 -2.10
C GLU A 10 -33.17 -15.73 -2.36
N LEU A 11 -32.31 -14.94 -3.01
CA LEU A 11 -30.89 -15.28 -3.25
C LEU A 11 -30.00 -15.13 -1.99
N GLY A 12 -30.51 -14.63 -0.87
CA GLY A 12 -29.73 -14.37 0.34
C GLY A 12 -28.64 -13.29 0.16
N ILE A 13 -28.79 -12.40 -0.83
CA ILE A 13 -27.85 -11.33 -1.12
C ILE A 13 -28.18 -10.12 -0.25
N SER A 14 -27.42 -9.95 0.83
CA SER A 14 -27.56 -8.77 1.69
C SER A 14 -27.14 -7.49 0.95
N LYS A 15 -27.68 -6.34 1.36
CA LYS A 15 -27.28 -5.02 0.82
C LYS A 15 -25.78 -4.76 1.00
N VAL A 16 -25.16 -5.35 2.03
CA VAL A 16 -23.71 -5.30 2.27
C VAL A 16 -22.93 -6.09 1.21
N LYS A 17 -23.36 -7.32 0.88
CA LYS A 17 -22.73 -8.14 -0.16
C LYS A 17 -22.91 -7.51 -1.55
N LEU A 18 -24.10 -6.97 -1.82
CA LEU A 18 -24.38 -6.27 -3.07
C LEU A 18 -23.52 -5.02 -3.24
N ALA A 19 -23.36 -4.20 -2.19
CA ALA A 19 -22.51 -3.01 -2.21
C ALA A 19 -21.06 -3.34 -2.56
N LYS A 20 -20.52 -4.41 -1.94
CA LYS A 20 -19.17 -4.91 -2.24
C LYS A 20 -19.03 -5.38 -3.68
N TYR A 21 -20.00 -6.16 -4.18
CA TYR A 21 -19.97 -6.64 -5.56
C TYR A 21 -20.05 -5.50 -6.60
N LEU A 22 -20.85 -4.48 -6.32
CA LEU A 22 -21.02 -3.31 -7.20
C LEU A 22 -19.91 -2.26 -7.05
N GLY A 23 -19.02 -2.38 -6.06
CA GLY A 23 -17.97 -1.40 -5.78
C GLY A 23 -18.54 -0.02 -5.45
N VAL A 24 -19.54 0.04 -4.57
CA VAL A 24 -20.18 1.30 -4.11
C VAL A 24 -20.43 1.28 -2.60
N SER A 25 -20.69 2.44 -2.00
CA SER A 25 -21.06 2.50 -0.59
C SER A 25 -22.43 1.85 -0.33
N ARG A 26 -22.64 1.39 0.90
CA ARG A 26 -23.94 0.81 1.31
C ARG A 26 -25.10 1.80 1.12
N GLN A 27 -24.87 3.09 1.37
CA GLN A 27 -25.87 4.13 1.18
C GLN A 27 -26.27 4.28 -0.29
N MET A 28 -25.32 4.16 -1.22
CA MET A 28 -25.61 4.20 -2.66
C MET A 28 -26.51 3.04 -3.08
N VAL A 29 -26.33 1.84 -2.50
CA VAL A 29 -27.22 0.71 -2.76
C VAL A 29 -28.65 1.00 -2.31
N TYR A 30 -28.85 1.62 -1.14
CA TYR A 30 -30.19 2.04 -0.70
C TYR A 30 -30.79 3.06 -1.67
N ASN A 31 -30.04 4.11 -2.01
CA ASN A 31 -30.48 5.15 -2.95
C ASN A 31 -30.87 4.56 -4.32
N TYR A 32 -30.10 3.60 -4.83
CA TYR A 32 -30.38 2.95 -6.10
C TYR A 32 -31.64 2.08 -6.06
N LEU A 33 -31.90 1.42 -4.94
CA LEU A 33 -33.07 0.55 -4.80
C LEU A 33 -34.38 1.32 -4.63
N GLU A 34 -34.29 2.60 -4.24
CA GLU A 34 -35.42 3.54 -4.16
C GLU A 34 -35.73 4.23 -5.50
N LEU A 35 -34.87 4.11 -6.51
CA LEU A 35 -35.13 4.65 -7.84
C LEU A 35 -36.32 3.94 -8.51
N PRO A 36 -37.10 4.62 -9.38
CA PRO A 36 -38.29 4.03 -9.97
C PRO A 36 -37.99 2.86 -10.92
N SER A 37 -36.82 2.82 -11.55
CA SER A 37 -36.42 1.75 -12.47
C SER A 37 -34.90 1.53 -12.53
N LEU A 38 -34.50 0.32 -12.94
CA LEU A 38 -33.09 -0.02 -13.19
C LEU A 38 -32.44 0.83 -14.28
N ASN A 39 -33.22 1.38 -15.21
CA ASN A 39 -32.75 2.29 -16.25
C ASN A 39 -32.23 3.62 -15.70
N LYS A 40 -32.51 3.94 -14.42
CA LYS A 40 -31.96 5.10 -13.71
C LYS A 40 -30.65 4.81 -12.98
N TRP A 41 -30.21 3.55 -12.92
CA TRP A 41 -28.91 3.20 -12.35
C TRP A 41 -27.78 3.66 -13.28
N PRO A 42 -26.58 3.96 -12.73
CA PRO A 42 -25.40 4.14 -13.57
C PRO A 42 -25.16 2.91 -14.44
N LYS A 43 -24.89 3.13 -15.73
CA LYS A 43 -24.79 2.08 -16.76
C LYS A 43 -23.89 0.91 -16.33
N GLU A 44 -22.72 1.21 -15.78
CA GLU A 44 -21.77 0.21 -15.29
C GLU A 44 -22.34 -0.67 -14.17
N LYS A 45 -23.10 -0.08 -13.24
CA LYS A 45 -23.67 -0.79 -12.09
C LYS A 45 -24.87 -1.64 -12.49
N LYS A 46 -25.66 -1.17 -13.47
CA LYS A 46 -26.73 -1.95 -14.11
C LYS A 46 -26.14 -3.20 -14.79
N ILE A 47 -25.10 -3.03 -15.61
CA ILE A 47 -24.42 -4.14 -16.30
C ILE A 47 -23.85 -5.14 -15.29
N ALA A 48 -23.23 -4.67 -14.21
CA ALA A 48 -22.71 -5.53 -13.16
C ALA A 48 -23.83 -6.35 -12.48
N LEU A 49 -24.97 -5.72 -12.16
CA LEU A 49 -26.13 -6.41 -11.60
C LEU A 49 -26.70 -7.44 -12.56
N PHE A 50 -26.81 -7.12 -13.85
CA PHE A 50 -27.28 -8.06 -14.87
C PHE A 50 -26.35 -9.25 -15.03
N LYS A 51 -25.03 -9.03 -15.00
CA LYS A 51 -24.05 -10.11 -15.00
C LYS A 51 -24.15 -11.00 -13.76
N LEU A 52 -24.50 -10.44 -12.59
CA LEU A 52 -24.71 -11.23 -11.37
C LEU A 52 -25.93 -12.15 -11.49
N LEU A 53 -27.01 -11.60 -12.04
CA LEU A 53 -28.29 -12.26 -12.22
C LEU A 53 -28.41 -13.05 -13.55
N ASP A 54 -27.35 -13.07 -14.36
CA ASP A 54 -27.33 -13.77 -15.65
C ASP A 54 -28.42 -13.28 -16.63
N ILE A 55 -28.62 -11.97 -16.66
CA ILE A 55 -29.60 -11.30 -17.53
C ILE A 55 -28.87 -10.73 -18.74
N GLU A 56 -29.33 -11.07 -19.95
CA GLU A 56 -28.88 -10.42 -21.18
C GLU A 56 -29.55 -9.04 -21.34
N ASP A 57 -28.77 -8.01 -21.67
CA ASP A 57 -29.24 -6.64 -21.83
C ASP A 57 -30.23 -6.57 -23.03
N GLY A 58 -31.53 -6.37 -22.77
CA GLY A 58 -32.49 -6.23 -23.88
C GLY A 58 -33.99 -6.23 -23.57
N ASP A 59 -34.44 -6.78 -22.44
CA ASP A 59 -35.88 -6.88 -22.15
C ASP A 59 -36.23 -6.35 -20.74
N ASP A 60 -37.14 -5.38 -20.68
CA ASP A 60 -37.64 -4.82 -19.41
C ASP A 60 -38.43 -5.89 -18.59
N ASP A 61 -38.84 -7.00 -19.23
CA ASP A 61 -39.56 -8.15 -18.63
C ASP A 61 -38.64 -9.30 -18.17
N THR A 62 -37.31 -9.16 -18.22
CA THR A 62 -36.37 -10.26 -17.89
C THR A 62 -36.35 -10.67 -16.41
N LEU A 63 -36.61 -9.73 -15.49
CA LEU A 63 -36.71 -10.05 -14.05
C LEU A 63 -37.91 -10.96 -13.74
N ASP A 64 -38.90 -11.00 -14.64
CA ASP A 64 -40.11 -11.77 -14.45
C ASP A 64 -39.95 -13.26 -14.69
N ASN A 65 -38.93 -13.63 -15.45
CA ASN A 65 -38.63 -15.00 -15.83
C ASN A 65 -37.63 -15.69 -14.88
N ILE A 66 -37.07 -14.97 -13.92
CA ILE A 66 -36.14 -15.53 -12.94
C ILE A 66 -36.90 -16.40 -11.95
N LYS A 67 -36.69 -17.71 -12.03
CA LYS A 67 -37.14 -18.68 -11.03
C LYS A 67 -35.96 -19.06 -10.14
N VAL A 68 -36.02 -18.67 -8.87
CA VAL A 68 -34.98 -19.01 -7.90
C VAL A 68 -35.13 -20.48 -7.51
N ASN A 69 -34.32 -21.34 -8.12
CA ASN A 69 -34.15 -22.74 -7.75
C ASN A 69 -32.76 -22.98 -7.14
N THR A 70 -32.51 -24.19 -6.65
CA THR A 70 -31.24 -24.55 -5.99
C THR A 70 -30.02 -24.37 -6.90
N GLU A 71 -30.14 -24.66 -8.18
CA GLU A 71 -29.05 -24.52 -9.17
C GLU A 71 -28.74 -23.04 -9.45
N TYR A 72 -29.77 -22.21 -9.57
CA TYR A 72 -29.65 -20.77 -9.74
C TYR A 72 -29.05 -20.10 -8.48
N LEU A 73 -29.44 -20.53 -7.29
CA LEU A 73 -28.84 -20.08 -6.02
C LEU A 73 -27.33 -20.36 -5.97
N LEU A 74 -26.91 -21.56 -6.35
CA LEU A 74 -25.51 -21.95 -6.36
C LEU A 74 -24.71 -21.16 -7.40
N SER A 75 -25.22 -21.03 -8.63
CA SER A 75 -24.54 -20.29 -9.71
C SER A 75 -24.41 -18.79 -9.42
N VAL A 76 -25.45 -18.15 -8.88
CA VAL A 76 -25.39 -16.75 -8.43
C VAL A 76 -24.42 -16.62 -7.26
N GLY A 77 -24.43 -17.55 -6.30
CA GLY A 77 -23.48 -17.59 -5.20
C GLY A 77 -22.02 -17.68 -5.68
N GLU A 78 -21.75 -18.49 -6.69
CA GLU A 78 -20.42 -18.57 -7.33
C GLU A 78 -20.04 -17.28 -8.05
N ARG A 79 -20.95 -16.67 -8.84
CA ARG A 79 -20.70 -15.39 -9.52
C ARG A 79 -20.47 -14.27 -8.51
N LEU A 80 -21.26 -14.22 -7.44
CA LEU A 80 -21.09 -13.29 -6.34
C LEU A 80 -19.73 -13.50 -5.66
N ASN A 81 -19.37 -14.72 -5.31
CA ASN A 81 -18.09 -15.02 -4.67
C ASN A 81 -16.89 -14.77 -5.59
N LYS A 82 -16.99 -15.05 -6.90
CA LYS A 82 -15.96 -14.70 -7.89
C LYS A 82 -15.80 -13.18 -7.99
N GLY A 83 -16.91 -12.45 -8.10
CA GLY A 83 -16.90 -10.98 -8.10
C GLY A 83 -16.30 -10.41 -6.82
N LEU A 84 -16.72 -10.91 -5.65
CA LEU A 84 -16.19 -10.52 -4.35
C LEU A 84 -14.72 -10.90 -4.14
N LYS A 85 -14.24 -12.02 -4.70
CA LYS A 85 -12.81 -12.39 -4.66
C LYS A 85 -11.97 -11.44 -5.51
N VAL A 86 -12.48 -11.00 -6.67
CA VAL A 86 -11.82 -9.97 -7.49
C VAL A 86 -11.80 -8.62 -6.77
N THR A 87 -12.84 -8.25 -6.02
CA THR A 87 -12.85 -7.01 -5.21
C THR A 87 -12.03 -7.12 -3.92
N SER A 88 -11.99 -8.30 -3.28
CA SER A 88 -11.33 -8.50 -1.97
C SER A 88 -9.85 -8.88 -2.07
N GLN A 89 -9.39 -9.41 -3.22
CA GLN A 89 -7.98 -9.68 -3.49
C GLN A 89 -7.34 -8.63 -4.42
N GLY A 90 -8.10 -7.65 -4.93
CA GLY A 90 -7.65 -6.80 -6.04
C GLY A 90 -7.72 -5.28 -5.87
N GLU A 91 -8.28 -4.73 -4.79
CA GLU A 91 -8.40 -3.25 -4.69
C GLU A 91 -7.21 -2.54 -4.01
N TYR A 92 -6.31 -3.24 -3.31
CA TYR A 92 -5.16 -2.58 -2.65
C TYR A 92 -3.77 -3.05 -3.12
N LEU A 93 -3.66 -4.19 -3.79
CA LEU A 93 -2.37 -4.75 -4.24
C LEU A 93 -2.52 -5.28 -5.66
N ASP A 94 -2.08 -4.50 -6.65
CA ASP A 94 -1.92 -5.00 -8.02
C ASP A 94 -0.67 -5.87 -8.09
N LEU A 95 -0.85 -7.18 -8.24
CA LEU A 95 0.23 -8.15 -8.36
C LEU A 95 0.58 -8.47 -9.83
N LYS A 96 -0.03 -7.75 -10.79
CA LYS A 96 0.33 -7.89 -12.20
C LYS A 96 1.78 -7.48 -12.43
N GLY A 97 2.47 -8.22 -13.29
CA GLY A 97 3.89 -8.01 -13.60
C GLY A 97 4.86 -8.78 -12.70
N LEU A 98 4.40 -9.36 -11.59
CA LEU A 98 5.21 -10.21 -10.72
C LEU A 98 5.21 -11.68 -11.19
N LYS A 99 6.33 -12.37 -10.99
CA LYS A 99 6.44 -13.83 -11.16
C LYS A 99 5.66 -14.56 -10.07
N LYS A 100 5.32 -15.82 -10.31
CA LYS A 100 4.55 -16.65 -9.37
C LYS A 100 5.17 -16.72 -7.97
N GLU A 101 6.49 -16.86 -7.88
CA GLU A 101 7.23 -16.90 -6.61
C GLU A 101 7.19 -15.57 -5.87
N GLU A 102 7.26 -14.45 -6.59
CA GLU A 102 7.18 -13.09 -6.04
C GLU A 102 5.76 -12.79 -5.53
N GLN A 103 4.73 -13.20 -6.27
CA GLN A 103 3.34 -13.10 -5.84
C GLN A 103 3.08 -13.90 -4.56
N GLN A 104 3.63 -15.13 -4.50
CA GLN A 104 3.53 -15.97 -3.31
C GLN A 104 4.20 -15.30 -2.11
N LEU A 105 5.42 -14.76 -2.27
CA LEU A 105 6.13 -14.06 -1.21
C LEU A 105 5.33 -12.87 -0.66
N VAL A 106 4.74 -12.05 -1.53
CA VAL A 106 3.89 -10.91 -1.13
C VAL A 106 2.65 -11.39 -0.37
N GLY A 107 2.03 -12.49 -0.83
CA GLY A 107 0.91 -13.12 -0.13
C GLY A 107 1.26 -13.60 1.27
N ASP A 108 2.38 -14.32 1.41
CA ASP A 108 2.86 -14.86 2.69
C ASP A 108 3.20 -13.73 3.67
N ILE A 109 3.88 -12.67 3.21
CA ILE A 109 4.16 -11.47 4.02
C ILE A 109 2.85 -10.82 4.49
N THR A 110 1.87 -10.67 3.60
CA THR A 110 0.57 -10.07 3.94
C THR A 110 -0.15 -10.87 5.02
N TYR A 111 -0.11 -12.20 4.93
CA TYR A 111 -0.67 -13.08 5.96
C TYR A 111 0.05 -12.91 7.30
N LEU A 112 1.38 -12.88 7.32
CA LEU A 112 2.18 -12.67 8.54
C LEU A 112 1.87 -11.32 9.20
N ILE A 113 1.76 -10.24 8.41
CA ILE A 113 1.40 -8.91 8.91
C ILE A 113 0.04 -8.97 9.61
N LYS A 114 -0.95 -9.61 8.96
CA LYS A 114 -2.29 -9.75 9.52
C LYS A 114 -2.29 -10.55 10.83
N ASP A 115 -1.62 -11.69 10.86
CA ASP A 115 -1.47 -12.54 12.05
C ASP A 115 -0.90 -11.76 13.24
N LYS A 116 0.18 -10.98 13.03
CA LYS A 116 0.79 -10.17 14.09
C LYS A 116 -0.12 -9.06 14.64
N LEU A 117 -1.03 -8.53 13.83
CA LEU A 117 -1.94 -7.47 14.24
C LEU A 117 -3.21 -8.00 14.90
N VAL A 118 -3.71 -9.18 14.52
CA VAL A 118 -5.00 -9.69 14.99
C VAL A 118 -4.84 -10.60 16.22
N ASP A 119 -3.80 -11.41 16.28
CA ASP A 119 -3.72 -12.56 17.19
C ASP A 119 -2.78 -12.34 18.40
N ASN A 120 -2.48 -11.09 18.78
CA ASN A 120 -1.51 -10.81 19.85
C ASN A 120 -1.95 -9.69 20.82
N PRO A 121 -1.87 -9.89 22.16
CA PRO A 121 -2.16 -8.84 23.15
C PRO A 121 -1.24 -7.60 23.06
N ASN A 122 -0.02 -7.72 22.52
CA ASN A 122 0.91 -6.61 22.33
C ASN A 122 0.68 -5.87 20.99
N HIS A 123 -0.56 -5.46 20.73
CA HIS A 123 -0.95 -4.87 19.45
C HIS A 123 -0.12 -3.61 19.11
N GLU A 124 0.15 -2.75 20.09
CA GLU A 124 0.91 -1.51 19.89
C GLU A 124 2.37 -1.76 19.52
N GLU A 125 3.05 -2.68 20.22
CA GLU A 125 4.44 -3.04 19.93
C GLU A 125 4.58 -3.63 18.52
N ASN A 126 3.66 -4.54 18.15
CA ASN A 126 3.62 -5.14 16.82
C ASN A 126 3.35 -4.10 15.73
N TYR A 127 2.47 -3.13 15.98
CA TYR A 127 2.22 -2.04 15.06
C TYR A 127 3.50 -1.24 14.77
N TYR A 128 4.23 -0.83 15.80
CA TYR A 128 5.47 -0.05 15.60
C TYR A 128 6.58 -0.87 14.93
N ALA A 129 6.72 -2.16 15.25
CA ALA A 129 7.67 -3.04 14.56
C ALA A 129 7.37 -3.14 13.05
N LEU A 130 6.09 -3.27 12.70
CA LEU A 130 5.64 -3.29 11.30
C LEU A 130 5.81 -1.93 10.61
N LEU A 131 5.56 -0.82 11.32
CA LEU A 131 5.80 0.54 10.82
C LEU A 131 7.28 0.77 10.49
N TYR A 132 8.19 0.33 11.35
CA TYR A 132 9.63 0.42 11.09
C TYR A 132 10.07 -0.48 9.94
N THR A 133 9.45 -1.66 9.80
CA THR A 133 9.66 -2.52 8.62
C THR A 133 9.22 -1.82 7.35
N TYR A 134 8.08 -1.12 7.36
CA TYR A 134 7.62 -0.32 6.23
C TYR A 134 8.62 0.79 5.85
N HIS A 135 9.11 1.57 6.82
CA HIS A 135 10.14 2.61 6.55
C HIS A 135 11.45 2.01 6.01
N LEU A 136 11.82 0.82 6.49
CA LEU A 136 12.97 0.08 6.01
C LEU A 136 12.79 -0.31 4.53
N LEU A 137 11.61 -0.81 4.14
CA LEU A 137 11.30 -1.14 2.75
C LEU A 137 11.39 0.10 1.84
N GLN A 138 10.88 1.25 2.29
CA GLN A 138 10.99 2.51 1.53
C GLN A 138 12.45 2.98 1.32
N SER A 139 13.36 2.53 2.18
CA SER A 139 14.77 2.94 2.17
C SER A 139 15.70 1.95 1.48
N LEU A 140 15.18 0.79 1.04
CA LEU A 140 15.98 -0.33 0.48
C LEU A 140 16.84 0.06 -0.73
N GLU A 141 16.36 0.98 -1.56
CA GLU A 141 17.09 1.44 -2.75
C GLU A 141 18.17 2.47 -2.41
N ASN A 142 17.98 3.22 -1.32
CA ASN A 142 18.83 4.33 -0.94
C ASN A 142 20.00 3.90 -0.04
N ILE A 143 19.83 2.83 0.74
CA ILE A 143 20.81 2.39 1.75
C ILE A 143 21.12 0.90 1.52
N SER A 144 22.31 0.62 0.99
CA SER A 144 22.71 -0.75 0.64
C SER A 144 22.87 -1.64 1.88
N GLU A 145 23.27 -1.05 3.00
CA GLU A 145 23.47 -1.69 4.30
C GLU A 145 22.18 -2.33 4.84
N ILE A 146 21.01 -1.81 4.46
CA ILE A 146 19.73 -2.43 4.83
C ILE A 146 19.65 -3.85 4.26
N LYS A 147 20.05 -4.05 2.99
CA LYS A 147 20.04 -5.37 2.35
C LYS A 147 21.02 -6.32 3.04
N TYR A 148 22.19 -5.81 3.45
CA TYR A 148 23.18 -6.61 4.17
C TYR A 148 22.68 -7.00 5.57
N LEU A 149 21.98 -6.09 6.27
CA LEU A 149 21.33 -6.38 7.55
C LEU A 149 20.26 -7.46 7.40
N LEU A 150 19.41 -7.37 6.38
CA LEU A 150 18.39 -8.39 6.12
C LEU A 150 19.01 -9.76 5.82
N ALA A 151 20.08 -9.80 5.03
CA ALA A 151 20.83 -11.03 4.78
C ALA A 151 21.43 -11.61 6.07
N TYR A 152 22.06 -10.78 6.90
CA TYR A 152 22.57 -11.17 8.21
C TYR A 152 21.47 -11.83 9.05
N MET A 153 20.32 -11.18 9.20
CA MET A 153 19.21 -11.69 10.01
C MET A 153 18.69 -13.02 9.47
N SER A 154 18.52 -13.13 8.14
CA SER A 154 18.09 -14.37 7.49
C SER A 154 19.06 -15.54 7.71
N LYS A 155 20.37 -15.27 7.70
CA LYS A 155 21.42 -16.26 8.01
C LYS A 155 21.42 -16.63 9.49
N ALA A 156 21.36 -15.63 10.38
CA ALA A 156 21.38 -15.81 11.82
C ALA A 156 20.18 -16.63 12.34
N THR A 157 19.02 -16.53 11.68
CA THR A 157 17.83 -17.33 11.99
C THR A 157 17.76 -18.66 11.22
N GLY A 158 18.74 -18.97 10.37
CA GLY A 158 18.85 -20.24 9.66
C GLY A 158 18.00 -20.37 8.38
N PHE A 159 17.35 -19.30 7.91
CA PHE A 159 16.60 -19.32 6.64
C PHE A 159 17.53 -19.31 5.42
N THR A 160 18.73 -18.75 5.56
CA THR A 160 19.75 -18.69 4.50
C THR A 160 21.06 -19.32 4.97
N LYS A 161 21.81 -19.93 4.05
CA LYS A 161 23.12 -20.53 4.37
C LYS A 161 24.15 -19.44 4.71
N PRO A 162 25.10 -19.68 5.64
CA PRO A 162 26.04 -18.65 6.10
C PRO A 162 26.89 -18.00 4.98
N ASN A 163 27.37 -18.82 4.04
CA ASN A 163 28.26 -18.36 2.96
C ASN A 163 27.51 -18.08 1.64
N ASP A 164 26.21 -17.84 1.68
CA ASP A 164 25.46 -17.42 0.50
C ASP A 164 25.35 -15.89 0.45
N PHE A 165 25.97 -15.28 -0.57
CA PHE A 165 26.02 -13.84 -0.77
C PHE A 165 25.25 -13.49 -2.05
N LYS A 166 24.16 -12.73 -1.90
CA LYS A 166 23.29 -12.32 -3.03
C LYS A 166 23.48 -10.86 -3.45
N PHE A 167 24.30 -10.11 -2.71
CA PHE A 167 24.61 -8.71 -2.98
C PHE A 167 26.13 -8.55 -3.24
N ASN A 168 26.68 -7.36 -3.00
CA ASN A 168 28.14 -7.18 -3.05
C ASN A 168 28.80 -8.01 -1.94
N GLU A 169 29.48 -9.09 -2.32
CA GLU A 169 30.02 -10.09 -1.40
C GLU A 169 30.96 -9.49 -0.35
N GLU A 170 31.94 -8.69 -0.76
CA GLU A 170 32.92 -8.09 0.14
C GLU A 170 32.26 -7.17 1.16
N LYS A 171 31.40 -6.24 0.71
CA LYS A 171 30.69 -5.31 1.59
C LYS A 171 29.70 -6.03 2.50
N GLN A 172 28.98 -7.02 1.97
CA GLN A 172 28.03 -7.81 2.72
C GLN A 172 28.75 -8.61 3.82
N PHE A 173 29.85 -9.29 3.49
CA PHE A 173 30.67 -10.04 4.44
C PHE A 173 31.20 -9.15 5.56
N MET A 174 31.79 -8.00 5.21
CA MET A 174 32.31 -7.05 6.19
C MET A 174 31.21 -6.52 7.11
N PHE A 175 30.06 -6.13 6.56
CA PHE A 175 28.94 -5.62 7.33
C PHE A 175 28.34 -6.69 8.25
N GLU A 176 28.14 -7.91 7.76
CA GLU A 176 27.66 -9.06 8.55
C GLU A 176 28.57 -9.32 9.77
N GLY A 177 29.89 -9.26 9.59
CA GLY A 177 30.86 -9.41 10.69
C GLY A 177 30.80 -8.29 11.73
N ILE A 178 30.60 -7.04 11.31
CA ILE A 178 30.43 -5.88 12.20
C ILE A 178 29.14 -6.03 13.01
N ILE A 179 28.03 -6.35 12.36
CA ILE A 179 26.73 -6.52 13.02
C ILE A 179 26.77 -7.70 13.99
N HIS A 180 27.36 -8.82 13.60
CA HIS A 180 27.55 -9.96 14.50
C HIS A 180 28.28 -9.55 15.77
N SER A 181 29.39 -8.84 15.62
CA SER A 181 30.18 -8.32 16.75
C SER A 181 29.38 -7.38 17.65
N ALA A 182 28.54 -6.52 17.05
CA ALA A 182 27.66 -5.63 17.80
C ALA A 182 26.60 -6.40 18.61
N PHE A 183 25.97 -7.42 18.02
CA PHE A 183 25.04 -8.30 18.73
C PHE A 183 25.71 -9.03 19.89
N THR A 184 26.90 -9.59 19.67
CA THR A 184 27.67 -10.26 20.73
C THR A 184 28.04 -9.29 21.85
N LEU A 185 28.44 -8.06 21.52
CA LEU A 185 28.76 -7.03 22.52
C LEU A 185 27.55 -6.65 23.38
N TYR A 186 26.37 -6.56 22.76
CA TYR A 186 25.12 -6.31 23.47
C TYR A 186 24.72 -7.50 24.36
N SER A 187 24.71 -8.72 23.81
CA SER A 187 24.25 -9.92 24.53
C SER A 187 25.19 -10.35 25.66
N SER A 188 26.50 -10.11 25.52
CA SER A 188 27.49 -10.39 26.56
C SER A 188 27.50 -9.34 27.69
N GLY A 189 26.82 -8.20 27.52
CA GLY A 189 26.84 -7.10 28.48
C GLY A 189 28.20 -6.41 28.61
N GLY A 190 29.15 -6.68 27.70
CA GLY A 190 30.51 -6.14 27.75
C GLY A 190 30.63 -4.66 27.39
N ALA A 191 29.55 -4.02 26.95
CA ALA A 191 29.53 -2.61 26.61
C ALA A 191 29.54 -1.72 27.86
N SER A 192 30.46 -0.76 27.91
CA SER A 192 30.44 0.28 28.95
C SER A 192 29.19 1.15 28.81
N LYS A 193 28.33 1.15 29.85
CA LYS A 193 27.09 1.93 29.89
C LYS A 193 27.30 3.40 29.54
N ASN A 194 28.37 4.03 30.07
CA ASN A 194 28.68 5.44 29.80
C ASN A 194 29.02 5.69 28.32
N LYS A 195 29.83 4.81 27.71
CA LYS A 195 30.18 4.92 26.29
C LYS A 195 28.96 4.74 25.38
N VAL A 196 28.04 3.83 25.73
CA VAL A 196 26.79 3.62 24.98
C VAL A 196 25.89 4.86 25.06
N ILE A 197 25.76 5.48 26.25
CA ILE A 197 24.97 6.71 26.42
C ILE A 197 25.56 7.86 25.59
N GLU A 198 26.88 8.05 25.61
CA GLU A 198 27.53 9.07 24.78
C GLU A 198 27.36 8.82 23.29
N SER A 199 27.50 7.57 22.85
CA SER A 199 27.25 7.19 21.46
C SER A 199 25.82 7.51 21.03
N HIS A 200 24.84 7.19 21.89
CA HIS A 200 23.43 7.50 21.63
C HIS A 200 23.18 9.01 21.54
N LYS A 201 23.82 9.83 22.39
CA LYS A 201 23.71 11.29 22.30
C LYS A 201 24.22 11.83 20.96
N ARG A 202 25.37 11.33 20.48
CA ARG A 202 25.90 11.72 19.16
C ARG A 202 24.95 11.32 18.04
N PHE A 203 24.39 10.11 18.09
CA PHE A 203 23.40 9.64 17.14
C PHE A 203 22.17 10.56 17.07
N VAL A 204 21.64 11.00 18.21
CA VAL A 204 20.51 11.95 18.26
C VAL A 204 20.89 13.29 17.62
N GLN A 205 22.05 13.85 17.99
CA GLN A 205 22.55 15.11 17.42
C GLN A 205 22.72 15.05 15.90
N GLU A 206 23.26 13.94 15.38
CA GLU A 206 23.42 13.72 13.94
C GLU A 206 22.09 13.62 13.19
N ILE A 207 21.02 13.15 13.83
CA ILE A 207 19.67 13.13 13.26
C ILE A 207 19.08 14.54 13.23
N GLU A 208 19.18 15.26 14.35
CA GLU A 208 18.68 16.64 14.47
C GLU A 208 19.35 17.55 13.44
N GLN A 209 20.68 17.49 13.32
CA GLN A 209 21.43 18.25 12.32
C GLN A 209 20.96 17.93 10.89
N ARG A 210 20.79 16.65 10.54
CA ARG A 210 20.28 16.27 9.20
C ARG A 210 18.86 16.78 8.95
N ASN A 211 18.01 16.82 9.96
CA ASN A 211 16.66 17.36 9.84
C ASN A 211 16.67 18.88 9.63
N GLU A 212 17.52 19.61 10.37
CA GLU A 212 17.72 21.04 10.20
C GLU A 212 18.26 21.38 8.81
N GLU A 213 19.23 20.62 8.31
CA GLU A 213 19.75 20.79 6.95
C GLU A 213 18.67 20.59 5.89
N ARG A 214 17.81 19.57 6.03
CA ARG A 214 16.67 19.34 5.11
C ARG A 214 15.65 20.45 5.17
N LEU A 215 15.33 20.95 6.36
CA LEU A 215 14.40 22.08 6.53
C LEU A 215 14.96 23.35 5.88
N SER A 216 16.23 23.65 6.13
CA SER A 216 16.95 24.79 5.54
C SER A 216 16.98 24.71 4.01
N ARG A 217 17.32 23.55 3.43
CA ARG A 217 17.26 23.35 1.97
C ARG A 217 15.86 23.55 1.40
N THR A 218 14.82 23.08 2.10
CA THR A 218 13.43 23.28 1.68
C THR A 218 13.03 24.75 1.69
N GLN A 219 13.46 25.50 2.72
CA GLN A 219 13.23 26.94 2.80
C GLN A 219 13.99 27.71 1.70
N GLN A 220 15.23 27.32 1.41
CA GLN A 220 16.02 27.89 0.32
C GLN A 220 15.33 27.67 -1.03
N LEU A 221 14.92 26.43 -1.32
CA LEU A 221 14.18 26.08 -2.55
C LEU A 221 12.86 26.85 -2.68
N ASN A 222 12.09 26.98 -1.59
CA ASN A 222 10.86 27.78 -1.59
C ASN A 222 11.13 29.26 -1.84
N THR A 223 12.23 29.80 -1.29
CA THR A 223 12.63 31.19 -1.51
C THR A 223 13.01 31.43 -2.97
N VAL A 224 13.81 30.54 -3.55
CA VAL A 224 14.22 30.61 -4.97
C VAL A 224 12.99 30.45 -5.88
N ARG A 225 12.08 29.53 -5.56
CA ARG A 225 10.81 29.35 -6.27
C ARG A 225 9.97 30.62 -6.26
N LEU A 226 9.78 31.26 -5.10
CA LEU A 226 9.01 32.51 -5.00
C LEU A 226 9.68 33.65 -5.77
N GLN A 227 11.02 33.71 -5.76
CA GLN A 227 11.78 34.67 -6.55
C GLN A 227 11.58 34.44 -8.05
N ALA A 228 11.67 33.20 -8.52
CA ALA A 228 11.45 32.83 -9.92
C ALA A 228 10.04 33.22 -10.40
N LEU A 229 9.01 32.88 -9.61
CA LEU A 229 7.62 33.25 -9.89
C LEU A 229 7.45 34.78 -9.98
N ARG A 230 8.05 35.53 -9.05
CA ARG A 230 8.00 36.99 -9.04
C ARG A 230 8.72 37.62 -10.24
N GLU A 231 9.89 37.10 -10.62
CA GLU A 231 10.65 37.59 -11.79
C GLU A 231 9.92 37.31 -13.11
N LEU A 232 9.16 36.22 -13.18
CA LEU A 232 8.35 35.86 -14.35
C LEU A 232 6.91 36.42 -14.33
N GLY A 233 6.50 37.07 -13.23
CA GLY A 233 5.15 37.62 -13.09
C GLY A 233 4.05 36.59 -12.85
N TYR A 234 4.38 35.37 -12.42
CA TYR A 234 3.43 34.31 -12.10
C TYR A 234 3.10 34.26 -10.61
N THR A 235 1.89 33.84 -10.26
CA THR A 235 1.45 33.62 -8.87
C THR A 235 1.66 32.17 -8.41
N GLU A 236 1.59 31.21 -9.34
CA GLU A 236 1.73 29.78 -9.06
C GLU A 236 2.29 29.01 -10.26
N ILE A 237 2.74 27.78 -10.00
CA ILE A 237 3.21 26.86 -11.03
C ILE A 237 2.03 26.03 -11.52
N ASN A 238 1.84 25.99 -12.84
CA ASN A 238 0.88 25.14 -13.53
C ASN A 238 1.56 24.46 -14.73
N THR A 239 0.85 23.59 -15.44
CA THR A 239 1.39 22.83 -16.56
C THR A 239 1.89 23.70 -17.72
N SER A 240 1.42 24.94 -17.85
CA SER A 240 1.82 25.85 -18.94
C SER A 240 3.10 26.65 -18.64
N ASN A 241 3.40 26.92 -17.37
CA ASN A 241 4.56 27.73 -16.98
C ASN A 241 5.67 26.95 -16.24
N ALA A 242 5.47 25.66 -15.94
CA ALA A 242 6.40 24.85 -15.16
C ALA A 242 7.82 24.83 -15.74
N ALA A 243 7.98 24.62 -17.05
CA ALA A 243 9.29 24.56 -17.70
C ALA A 243 10.07 25.88 -17.53
N GLU A 244 9.40 27.00 -17.81
CA GLU A 244 9.99 28.34 -17.69
C GLU A 244 10.36 28.68 -16.23
N VAL A 245 9.49 28.33 -15.27
CA VAL A 245 9.76 28.54 -13.85
C VAL A 245 10.94 27.69 -13.39
N PHE A 246 11.08 26.44 -13.84
CA PHE A 246 12.22 25.59 -13.48
C PHE A 246 13.54 26.06 -14.10
N GLU A 247 13.55 26.50 -15.35
CA GLU A 247 14.73 27.13 -15.97
C GLU A 247 15.13 28.39 -15.20
N LYS A 248 14.15 29.19 -14.77
CA LYS A 248 14.39 30.39 -13.98
C LYS A 248 14.96 30.10 -12.59
N ILE A 249 14.47 29.04 -11.94
CA ILE A 249 15.03 28.54 -10.68
C ILE A 249 16.52 28.18 -10.87
N ALA A 250 16.84 27.40 -11.92
CA ALA A 250 18.22 27.00 -12.21
C ALA A 250 19.13 28.21 -12.51
N GLU A 251 18.63 29.21 -13.24
CA GLU A 251 19.34 30.46 -13.48
C GLU A 251 19.63 31.20 -12.15
N ILE A 252 18.63 31.35 -11.28
CA ILE A 252 18.80 32.03 -9.98
C ILE A 252 19.81 31.28 -9.08
N GLU A 253 19.79 29.94 -9.10
CA GLU A 253 20.77 29.14 -8.36
C GLU A 253 22.19 29.32 -8.91
N SER A 254 22.36 29.37 -10.23
CA SER A 254 23.67 29.61 -10.86
C SER A 254 24.25 31.01 -10.58
N ARG A 255 23.40 32.01 -10.33
CA ARG A 255 23.84 33.37 -9.93
C ARG A 255 24.32 33.44 -8.48
N ARG A 256 23.92 32.49 -7.64
CA ARG A 256 24.26 32.42 -6.21
C ARG A 256 25.48 31.53 -5.93
N ALA A 257 25.89 30.71 -6.90
CA ALA A 257 27.12 29.90 -6.87
C ALA A 257 28.35 30.75 -7.22
#